data_AF-A0A370QEU9-F1
#
_entry.id   AF-A0A370QEU9-F1
#
_cell.length_a   1.000
_cell.length_b   1.000
_cell.length_c   1.000
_cell.angle_alpha   90.00
_cell.angle_beta   90.00
_cell.angle_gamma   90.00
#
_symmetry.space_group_name_H-M   'P 1'
#
loop_
_entity.id
_entity.type
_entity.pdbx_description
1 polymer ?
#
loop_
_entity_poly.entity_id
_entity_poly.type
_entity_poly.pdbx_seq_one_letter_code
_entity_poly.pdbx_strand_id
1 'polypeptide(L)'
;MKKIILFLLVLTSTLALAQQPYYDDVDVTLTGQALYIELQNKISNANPSFNYGDIRDVVKITDEDPDNSANVLLVYGSNDNDGNCTTDRSRDKDDFGGTGCDYNREHVFATSNANPEMGSPSNSTTGIAADPHNIRPSDQQMNNNKGTKRFATGSGPAGDVGSGDWYPGDEWKGDVARMMMYMYTRYGDRCLPSLNGNSPLQGSTQMLQIYLQWNVDDPVSEMEDQRNPYLQNVYGNRNPFIDQPALATAIWGGPQAEDRWSNLSVTENNIIDVSVYPNPVLDNVFVSTSTSVPLEEISVYDVNGRLLQTLQSNDDDIAKINTQGMQSGIYFLKIVSANGTITKRISKQ
;
A
#
# COMPACT_ATOMS: atom_id res chain seq x y z
N MET A 1 58.38 4.95 26.32
CA MET A 1 57.75 5.36 25.04
C MET A 1 56.51 4.49 24.81
N LYS A 2 55.32 4.96 25.19
CA LYS A 2 54.06 4.23 24.96
C LYS A 2 53.56 4.57 23.56
N LYS A 3 53.49 3.58 22.67
CA LYS A 3 52.95 3.72 21.31
C LYS A 3 51.43 3.72 21.40
N ILE A 4 50.80 4.84 21.07
CA ILE A 4 49.35 4.93 20.89
C ILE A 4 49.08 4.55 19.44
N ILE A 5 48.45 3.40 19.22
CA ILE A 5 48.00 2.95 17.90
C ILE A 5 46.57 3.51 17.73
N LEU A 6 46.43 4.47 16.82
CA LEU A 6 45.14 5.05 16.45
C LEU A 6 44.44 4.07 15.50
N PHE A 7 43.38 3.41 15.97
CA PHE A 7 42.52 2.56 15.14
C PHE A 7 41.58 3.48 14.35
N LEU A 8 41.86 3.64 13.05
CA LEU A 8 40.97 4.37 12.14
C LEU A 8 39.77 3.46 11.83
N LEU A 9 38.63 3.72 12.47
CA LEU A 9 37.38 3.03 12.18
C LEU A 9 36.84 3.55 10.83
N VAL A 10 37.04 2.79 9.75
CA VAL A 10 36.44 3.09 8.46
C VAL A 10 34.96 2.70 8.54
N LEU A 11 34.10 3.69 8.72
CA LEU A 11 32.65 3.52 8.63
C LEU A 11 32.28 3.39 7.14
N THR A 12 32.22 2.16 6.63
CA THR A 12 31.66 1.90 5.30
C THR A 12 30.15 2.04 5.40
N SER A 13 29.60 3.17 4.93
CA SER A 13 28.17 3.32 4.71
C SER A 13 27.76 2.42 3.54
N THR A 14 27.25 1.23 3.85
CA THR A 14 26.53 0.43 2.87
C THR A 14 25.21 1.13 2.59
N LEU A 15 25.04 1.65 1.37
CA LEU A 15 23.72 1.99 0.84
C LEU A 15 22.95 0.67 0.75
N ALA A 16 22.09 0.40 1.73
CA ALA A 16 21.10 -0.65 1.59
C ALA A 16 20.04 -0.13 0.63
N LEU A 17 19.90 -0.78 -0.53
CA LEU A 17 18.67 -0.63 -1.30
C LEU A 17 17.58 -1.29 -0.45
N ALA A 18 16.58 -0.50 -0.07
CA ALA A 18 15.41 -1.00 0.68
C ALA A 18 14.41 -1.74 -0.22
N GLN A 19 14.73 -1.89 -1.51
CA GLN A 19 13.99 -2.74 -2.44
C GLN A 19 14.21 -4.21 -2.09
N GLN A 20 13.11 -4.96 -1.99
CA GLN A 20 13.16 -6.39 -1.74
C GLN A 20 13.93 -7.09 -2.88
N PRO A 21 15.02 -7.86 -2.62
CA PRO A 21 15.91 -8.42 -3.66
C PRO A 21 15.23 -9.27 -4.72
N TYR A 22 14.04 -9.78 -4.40
CA TYR A 22 13.18 -10.45 -5.37
C TYR A 22 12.90 -9.57 -6.60
N TYR A 23 12.84 -8.24 -6.49
CA TYR A 23 12.49 -7.31 -7.56
C TYR A 23 13.70 -6.62 -8.22
N ASP A 24 14.94 -7.07 -8.00
CA ASP A 24 16.15 -6.45 -8.58
C ASP A 24 16.16 -6.41 -10.12
N ASP A 25 15.37 -7.27 -10.77
CA ASP A 25 15.18 -7.37 -12.22
C ASP A 25 13.91 -6.67 -12.73
N VAL A 26 13.20 -5.94 -11.86
CA VAL A 26 11.98 -5.20 -12.20
C VAL A 26 12.28 -3.70 -12.17
N ASP A 27 11.95 -3.00 -13.26
CA ASP A 27 12.01 -1.54 -13.28
C ASP A 27 10.79 -0.93 -12.55
N VAL A 28 10.95 -0.74 -11.25
CA VAL A 28 9.92 -0.17 -10.36
C VAL A 28 9.74 1.34 -10.50
N THR A 29 10.50 2.00 -11.39
CA THR A 29 10.32 3.43 -11.71
C THR A 29 9.24 3.66 -12.76
N LEU A 30 8.82 2.61 -13.47
CA LEU A 30 7.72 2.65 -14.42
C LEU A 30 6.38 2.91 -13.70
N THR A 31 5.39 3.34 -14.47
CA THR A 31 4.02 3.55 -13.98
C THR A 31 3.01 2.99 -14.98
N GLY A 32 1.75 2.87 -14.56
CA GLY A 32 0.66 2.48 -15.44
C GLY A 32 0.83 1.07 -16.02
N GLN A 33 0.44 0.92 -17.28
CA GLN A 33 0.48 -0.36 -17.98
C GLN A 33 1.89 -0.95 -18.11
N ALA A 34 2.93 -0.11 -18.17
CA ALA A 34 4.30 -0.58 -18.29
C ALA A 34 4.74 -1.33 -17.02
N LEU A 35 4.51 -0.73 -15.85
CA LEU A 35 4.78 -1.38 -14.56
C LEU A 35 3.92 -2.63 -14.35
N TYR A 36 2.65 -2.58 -14.76
CA TYR A 36 1.77 -3.74 -14.70
C TYR A 36 2.34 -4.94 -15.46
N ILE A 37 2.85 -4.74 -16.68
CA ILE A 37 3.41 -5.81 -17.52
C ILE A 37 4.70 -6.36 -16.91
N GLU A 38 5.59 -5.50 -16.40
CA GLU A 38 6.81 -5.93 -15.72
C GLU A 38 6.49 -6.82 -14.51
N LEU A 39 5.55 -6.39 -13.67
CA LEU A 39 5.13 -7.18 -12.51
C LEU A 39 4.42 -8.47 -12.92
N GLN A 40 3.57 -8.43 -13.93
CA GLN A 40 2.91 -9.62 -14.47
C GLN A 40 3.94 -10.66 -14.95
N ASN A 41 4.97 -10.23 -15.69
CA ASN A 41 6.06 -11.10 -16.11
C ASN A 41 6.84 -11.64 -14.90
N LYS A 42 7.16 -10.78 -13.93
CA LYS A 42 7.90 -11.16 -12.73
C LYS A 42 7.20 -12.26 -11.95
N ILE A 43 5.93 -12.02 -11.63
CA ILE A 43 5.14 -12.96 -10.83
C ILE A 43 4.62 -14.11 -11.67
N SER A 44 4.90 -14.19 -12.99
CA SER A 44 4.56 -15.34 -13.84
C SER A 44 5.39 -16.60 -13.54
N ASN A 45 6.54 -16.44 -12.88
CA ASN A 45 7.37 -17.55 -12.43
C ASN A 45 6.66 -18.30 -11.29
N ALA A 46 6.34 -19.58 -11.49
CA ALA A 46 5.76 -20.41 -10.45
C ALA A 46 6.21 -21.87 -10.62
N ASN A 47 6.26 -22.60 -9.50
CA ASN A 47 6.54 -24.02 -9.44
C ASN A 47 5.39 -24.79 -10.10
N PRO A 48 5.60 -25.42 -11.27
CA PRO A 48 4.53 -26.10 -12.00
C PRO A 48 4.04 -27.38 -11.30
N SER A 49 4.78 -27.88 -10.31
CA SER A 49 4.43 -29.07 -9.53
C SER A 49 3.68 -28.73 -8.25
N PHE A 50 3.62 -27.46 -7.85
CA PHE A 50 2.80 -27.03 -6.71
C PHE A 50 1.32 -27.30 -7.02
N ASN A 51 0.66 -27.99 -6.12
CA ASN A 51 -0.70 -28.45 -6.30
C ASN A 51 -1.61 -27.99 -5.16
N TYR A 52 -2.92 -28.06 -5.41
CA TYR A 52 -3.94 -27.63 -4.47
C TYR A 52 -3.88 -28.39 -3.14
N GLY A 53 -3.42 -29.65 -3.15
CA GLY A 53 -3.21 -30.47 -1.97
C GLY A 53 -2.14 -29.93 -1.03
N ASP A 54 -1.03 -29.41 -1.57
CA ASP A 54 0.10 -28.85 -0.81
C ASP A 54 -0.33 -27.71 0.12
N ILE A 55 -1.39 -27.00 -0.26
CA ILE A 55 -1.91 -25.83 0.46
C ILE A 55 -2.27 -26.18 1.91
N ARG A 56 -2.71 -27.41 2.18
CA ARG A 56 -3.03 -27.87 3.54
C ARG A 56 -1.90 -27.68 4.53
N ASP A 57 -0.67 -27.91 4.08
CA ASP A 57 0.52 -27.80 4.92
C ASP A 57 1.11 -26.38 4.83
N VAL A 58 0.96 -25.72 3.68
CA VAL A 58 1.40 -24.33 3.46
C VAL A 58 0.68 -23.34 4.37
N VAL A 59 -0.64 -23.44 4.50
CA VAL A 59 -1.43 -22.49 5.32
C VAL A 59 -1.07 -22.56 6.81
N LYS A 60 -0.55 -23.70 7.28
CA LYS A 60 -0.04 -23.82 8.67
C LYS A 60 1.17 -22.93 8.94
N ILE A 61 1.83 -22.44 7.89
CA ILE A 61 3.01 -21.58 7.97
C ILE A 61 2.65 -20.17 7.52
N THR A 62 1.95 -20.04 6.39
CA THR A 62 1.64 -18.72 5.82
C THR A 62 0.53 -17.99 6.56
N ASP A 63 -0.31 -18.70 7.30
CA ASP A 63 -1.43 -18.16 8.06
C ASP A 63 -1.30 -18.47 9.56
N GLU A 64 -0.11 -18.89 10.02
CA GLU A 64 0.16 -19.09 11.45
C GLU A 64 -0.19 -17.81 12.21
N ASP A 65 -0.92 -17.96 13.32
CA ASP A 65 -1.30 -16.84 14.17
C ASP A 65 -0.07 -16.32 14.92
N PRO A 66 0.34 -15.04 14.71
CA PRO A 66 1.51 -14.47 15.38
C PRO A 66 1.42 -14.50 16.92
N ASP A 67 0.20 -14.49 17.46
CA ASP A 67 -0.04 -14.52 18.90
C ASP A 67 -0.15 -15.95 19.45
N ASN A 68 -0.34 -16.95 18.57
CA ASN A 68 -0.48 -18.35 18.95
C ASN A 68 -0.09 -19.32 17.81
N SER A 69 1.15 -19.80 17.81
CA SER A 69 1.67 -20.74 16.80
C SER A 69 1.01 -22.14 16.76
N ALA A 70 0.06 -22.42 17.65
CA ALA A 70 -0.80 -23.61 17.53
C ALA A 70 -1.93 -23.39 16.51
N ASN A 71 -2.30 -22.14 16.27
CA ASN A 71 -3.43 -21.77 15.45
C ASN A 71 -3.01 -21.19 14.09
N VAL A 72 -3.95 -21.22 13.16
CA VAL A 72 -3.97 -20.37 11.97
C VAL A 72 -5.05 -19.31 12.11
N LEU A 73 -4.82 -18.12 11.54
CA LEU A 73 -5.86 -17.11 11.41
C LEU A 73 -6.81 -17.47 10.26
N LEU A 74 -8.12 -17.26 10.46
CA LEU A 74 -9.16 -17.61 9.50
C LEU A 74 -9.67 -16.37 8.78
N VAL A 75 -9.50 -16.30 7.45
CA VAL A 75 -10.03 -15.18 6.68
C VAL A 75 -11.55 -15.06 6.89
N TYR A 76 -12.02 -13.82 7.10
CA TYR A 76 -13.38 -13.43 7.50
C TYR A 76 -13.74 -13.65 8.98
N GLY A 77 -12.86 -14.27 9.76
CA GLY A 77 -13.02 -14.44 11.20
C GLY A 77 -12.82 -13.14 11.98
N SER A 78 -13.38 -13.01 13.18
CA SER A 78 -13.24 -11.78 13.98
C SER A 78 -13.35 -11.96 15.49
N ASN A 79 -13.84 -13.09 15.99
CA ASN A 79 -14.13 -13.26 17.42
C ASN A 79 -14.03 -14.72 17.88
N ASP A 80 -13.05 -15.01 18.75
CA ASP A 80 -12.85 -16.34 19.35
C ASP A 80 -13.64 -16.55 20.67
N ASN A 81 -14.38 -15.54 21.14
CA ASN A 81 -14.93 -15.50 22.50
C ASN A 81 -16.46 -15.49 22.61
N ASP A 82 -17.19 -15.71 21.51
CA ASP A 82 -18.67 -15.77 21.53
C ASP A 82 -19.25 -17.19 21.51
N GLY A 83 -18.39 -18.21 21.41
CA GLY A 83 -18.80 -19.62 21.31
C GLY A 83 -19.43 -19.97 19.95
N ASN A 84 -19.31 -19.10 18.94
CA ASN A 84 -19.74 -19.34 17.58
C ASN A 84 -18.54 -19.56 16.67
N CYS A 85 -18.24 -20.82 16.40
CA CYS A 85 -17.06 -21.17 15.62
C CYS A 85 -17.06 -20.62 14.18
N THR A 86 -18.22 -20.25 13.64
CA THR A 86 -18.30 -19.60 12.33
C THR A 86 -17.64 -18.22 12.31
N THR A 87 -17.59 -17.52 13.44
CA THR A 87 -17.01 -16.18 13.56
C THR A 87 -15.62 -16.16 14.20
N ASP A 88 -15.09 -17.32 14.59
CA ASP A 88 -13.73 -17.47 15.12
C ASP A 88 -12.71 -16.80 14.19
N ARG A 89 -11.84 -16.00 14.77
CA ARG A 89 -10.70 -15.36 14.13
C ARG A 89 -9.54 -16.34 13.94
N SER A 90 -9.40 -17.33 14.82
CA SER A 90 -8.32 -18.32 14.77
C SER A 90 -8.80 -19.74 15.03
N ARG A 91 -8.02 -20.74 14.60
CA ARG A 91 -8.32 -22.15 14.84
C ARG A 91 -7.06 -23.00 14.89
N ASP A 92 -7.10 -24.09 15.66
CA ASP A 92 -6.00 -25.06 15.72
C ASP A 92 -5.65 -25.53 14.31
N LYS A 93 -4.36 -25.52 13.98
CA LYS A 93 -3.84 -25.89 12.66
C LYS A 93 -4.10 -27.35 12.26
N ASP A 94 -4.50 -28.19 13.21
CA ASP A 94 -4.85 -29.59 12.97
C ASP A 94 -6.37 -29.79 12.77
N ASP A 95 -7.20 -28.79 13.03
CA ASP A 95 -8.66 -28.78 12.75
C ASP A 95 -8.95 -28.43 11.28
N PHE A 96 -8.16 -28.98 10.36
CA PHE A 96 -8.37 -28.87 8.92
C PHE A 96 -9.36 -29.94 8.45
N GLY A 97 -10.44 -29.53 7.79
CA GLY A 97 -11.43 -30.50 7.35
C GLY A 97 -12.63 -29.92 6.62
N GLY A 98 -13.76 -30.57 6.83
CA GLY A 98 -15.03 -30.23 6.20
C GLY A 98 -16.22 -30.48 7.12
N THR A 99 -15.97 -30.71 8.41
CA THR A 99 -16.98 -30.87 9.44
C THR A 99 -17.21 -29.54 10.17
N GLY A 100 -18.19 -29.49 11.07
CA GLY A 100 -18.51 -28.27 11.79
C GLY A 100 -17.36 -27.84 12.70
N CYS A 101 -17.00 -26.56 12.65
CA CYS A 101 -15.86 -25.96 13.35
C CYS A 101 -14.48 -26.48 12.89
N ASP A 102 -14.38 -27.07 11.70
CA ASP A 102 -13.10 -27.19 10.98
C ASP A 102 -12.87 -25.94 10.13
N TYR A 103 -11.62 -25.64 9.81
CA TYR A 103 -11.31 -24.72 8.72
C TYR A 103 -11.05 -25.49 7.42
N ASN A 104 -11.31 -24.85 6.28
CA ASN A 104 -11.03 -25.38 4.97
C ASN A 104 -10.29 -24.34 4.11
N ARG A 105 -10.15 -24.62 2.80
CA ARG A 105 -9.52 -23.72 1.83
C ARG A 105 -10.57 -22.82 1.20
N GLU A 106 -10.46 -21.52 1.43
CA GLU A 106 -11.22 -20.48 0.76
C GLU A 106 -10.47 -19.99 -0.48
N HIS A 107 -11.14 -19.95 -1.63
CA HIS A 107 -10.65 -19.25 -2.82
C HIS A 107 -11.19 -17.82 -2.77
N VAL A 108 -10.38 -16.89 -2.27
CA VAL A 108 -10.81 -15.49 -2.03
C VAL A 108 -11.30 -14.84 -3.32
N PHE A 109 -10.57 -15.05 -4.42
CA PHE A 109 -11.11 -14.92 -5.77
C PHE A 109 -11.83 -16.22 -6.12
N ALA A 110 -13.15 -16.20 -6.10
CA ALA A 110 -13.96 -17.40 -6.27
C ALA A 110 -13.70 -18.06 -7.63
N THR A 111 -13.56 -19.38 -7.62
CA THR A 111 -13.21 -20.17 -8.82
C THR A 111 -14.21 -19.99 -9.96
N SER A 112 -15.51 -19.88 -9.64
CA SER A 112 -16.60 -19.67 -10.60
C SER A 112 -16.72 -18.23 -11.11
N ASN A 113 -16.09 -17.26 -10.44
CA ASN A 113 -16.13 -15.87 -10.89
C ASN A 113 -15.09 -15.62 -11.99
N ALA A 114 -14.05 -16.43 -12.09
CA ALA A 114 -13.05 -16.28 -13.15
C ALA A 114 -13.64 -16.54 -14.54
N ASN A 115 -13.06 -15.93 -15.58
CA ASN A 115 -13.53 -16.10 -16.95
C ASN A 115 -12.38 -16.43 -17.93
N PRO A 116 -12.18 -17.70 -18.32
CA PRO A 116 -12.99 -18.86 -17.96
C PRO A 116 -12.83 -19.27 -16.49
N GLU A 117 -13.84 -19.95 -15.96
CA GLU A 117 -13.86 -20.46 -14.58
C GLU A 117 -12.63 -21.32 -14.29
N MET A 118 -12.19 -21.35 -13.02
CA MET A 118 -11.06 -22.19 -12.60
C MET A 118 -11.45 -23.66 -12.44
N GLY A 119 -12.75 -23.95 -12.34
CA GLY A 119 -13.30 -25.28 -12.11
C GLY A 119 -13.27 -25.72 -10.64
N SER A 120 -13.48 -27.02 -10.40
CA SER A 120 -13.43 -27.62 -9.07
C SER A 120 -12.09 -28.35 -8.87
N PRO A 121 -11.14 -27.79 -8.09
CA PRO A 121 -9.83 -28.39 -7.93
C PRO A 121 -9.89 -29.68 -7.11
N SER A 122 -9.14 -30.69 -7.57
CA SER A 122 -8.76 -31.85 -6.75
C SER A 122 -7.39 -31.59 -6.12
N ASN A 123 -6.96 -32.43 -5.18
CA ASN A 123 -5.65 -32.26 -4.56
C ASN A 123 -4.49 -32.27 -5.57
N SER A 124 -4.63 -32.92 -6.73
CA SER A 124 -3.60 -32.93 -7.76
C SER A 124 -3.70 -31.77 -8.76
N THR A 125 -4.69 -30.88 -8.62
CA THR A 125 -4.85 -29.71 -9.50
C THR A 125 -3.68 -28.75 -9.32
N THR A 126 -3.11 -28.28 -10.42
CA THR A 126 -2.06 -27.26 -10.46
C THR A 126 -2.56 -26.00 -11.17
N GLY A 127 -1.75 -24.94 -11.21
CA GLY A 127 -2.09 -23.68 -11.90
C GLY A 127 -3.03 -22.80 -11.09
N ILE A 128 -3.87 -22.01 -11.77
CA ILE A 128 -4.67 -20.93 -11.17
C ILE A 128 -5.54 -21.37 -9.98
N ALA A 129 -6.15 -22.56 -10.05
CA ALA A 129 -7.00 -23.08 -8.98
C ALA A 129 -6.19 -23.56 -7.75
N ALA A 130 -4.86 -23.62 -7.87
CA ALA A 130 -3.92 -24.03 -6.84
C ALA A 130 -2.96 -22.89 -6.45
N ASP A 131 -3.20 -21.65 -6.89
CA ASP A 131 -2.35 -20.52 -6.55
C ASP A 131 -2.50 -20.17 -5.05
N PRO A 132 -1.46 -20.33 -4.22
CA PRO A 132 -1.54 -20.15 -2.78
C PRO A 132 -1.67 -18.67 -2.35
N HIS A 133 -1.45 -17.71 -3.27
CA HIS A 133 -1.74 -16.30 -3.00
C HIS A 133 -3.25 -15.99 -3.06
N ASN A 134 -4.07 -16.90 -3.61
CA ASN A 134 -5.52 -16.76 -3.66
C ASN A 134 -6.26 -17.61 -2.63
N ILE A 135 -5.53 -18.45 -1.89
CA ILE A 135 -6.13 -19.49 -1.05
C ILE A 135 -5.74 -19.25 0.41
N ARG A 136 -6.77 -19.11 1.24
CA ARG A 136 -6.66 -18.81 2.67
C ARG A 136 -7.41 -19.87 3.48
N PRO A 137 -7.01 -20.14 4.73
CA PRO A 137 -7.86 -20.87 5.66
C PRO A 137 -9.08 -20.01 6.02
N SER A 138 -10.26 -20.61 6.05
CA SER A 138 -11.49 -19.97 6.55
C SER A 138 -12.31 -21.02 7.29
N ASP A 139 -13.09 -20.62 8.27
CA ASP A 139 -14.09 -21.52 8.87
C ASP A 139 -14.99 -22.09 7.76
N GLN A 140 -15.27 -23.39 7.82
CA GLN A 140 -16.01 -24.07 6.76
C GLN A 140 -17.39 -23.45 6.50
N GLN A 141 -18.11 -23.04 7.54
CA GLN A 141 -19.44 -22.44 7.43
C GLN A 141 -19.32 -20.98 6.97
N MET A 142 -18.31 -20.24 7.43
CA MET A 142 -18.05 -18.88 6.97
C MET A 142 -17.70 -18.84 5.48
N ASN A 143 -16.84 -19.74 5.03
CA ASN A 143 -16.52 -19.95 3.62
C ASN A 143 -17.80 -20.23 2.81
N ASN A 144 -18.65 -21.16 3.27
CA ASN A 144 -19.94 -21.43 2.61
C ASN A 144 -20.86 -20.19 2.57
N ASN A 145 -20.87 -19.38 3.63
CA ASN A 145 -21.66 -18.15 3.69
C ASN A 145 -21.18 -17.10 2.69
N LYS A 146 -19.85 -16.98 2.50
CA LYS A 146 -19.25 -16.13 1.46
C LYS A 146 -19.62 -16.66 0.08
N GLY A 147 -19.39 -17.94 -0.16
CA GLY A 147 -19.66 -18.61 -1.44
C GLY A 147 -18.99 -17.90 -2.62
N THR A 148 -19.77 -17.45 -3.60
CA THR A 148 -19.25 -16.76 -4.81
C THR A 148 -19.58 -15.27 -4.81
N LYS A 149 -20.06 -14.73 -3.68
CA LYS A 149 -20.46 -13.33 -3.57
C LYS A 149 -19.29 -12.40 -3.86
N ARG A 150 -19.58 -11.31 -4.56
CA ARG A 150 -18.58 -10.29 -4.91
C ARG A 150 -18.30 -9.42 -3.69
N PHE A 151 -17.09 -8.90 -3.57
CA PHE A 151 -16.77 -7.98 -2.50
C PHE A 151 -17.40 -6.59 -2.73
N ALA A 152 -17.99 -6.01 -1.69
CA ALA A 152 -18.53 -4.66 -1.71
C ALA A 152 -18.27 -3.93 -0.39
N THR A 153 -18.60 -2.65 -0.34
CA THR A 153 -18.39 -1.80 0.83
C THR A 153 -19.24 -2.25 2.02
N GLY A 154 -18.66 -2.18 3.21
CA GLY A 154 -19.30 -2.47 4.49
C GLY A 154 -18.40 -2.01 5.64
N SER A 155 -18.71 -2.41 6.86
CA SER A 155 -17.95 -2.10 8.07
C SER A 155 -18.21 -3.15 9.15
N GLY A 156 -17.26 -3.35 10.06
CA GLY A 156 -17.37 -4.32 11.16
C GLY A 156 -16.94 -5.73 10.76
N PRO A 157 -17.54 -6.77 11.37
CA PRO A 157 -17.26 -8.17 11.02
C PRO A 157 -17.66 -8.51 9.59
N ALA A 158 -17.08 -9.60 9.05
CA ALA A 158 -17.41 -10.09 7.73
C ALA A 158 -18.88 -10.51 7.62
N GLY A 159 -19.50 -10.28 6.45
CA GLY A 159 -20.90 -10.66 6.27
C GLY A 159 -21.50 -10.28 4.92
N ASP A 160 -22.72 -10.78 4.71
CA ASP A 160 -23.54 -10.45 3.55
C ASP A 160 -24.05 -9.00 3.66
N VAL A 161 -23.85 -8.22 2.59
CA VAL A 161 -24.30 -6.82 2.52
C VAL A 161 -25.45 -6.62 1.52
N GLY A 162 -26.08 -7.71 1.10
CA GLY A 162 -27.17 -7.74 0.14
C GLY A 162 -26.70 -7.79 -1.33
N SER A 163 -27.65 -7.98 -2.24
CA SER A 163 -27.42 -7.98 -3.71
C SER A 163 -26.42 -9.01 -4.24
N GLY A 164 -26.13 -10.06 -3.47
CA GLY A 164 -25.11 -11.05 -3.83
C GLY A 164 -23.68 -10.57 -3.55
N ASP A 165 -23.53 -9.57 -2.69
CA ASP A 165 -22.25 -8.99 -2.31
C ASP A 165 -21.91 -9.27 -0.83
N TRP A 166 -20.62 -9.21 -0.52
CA TRP A 166 -20.02 -9.59 0.76
C TRP A 166 -19.02 -8.53 1.22
N TYR A 167 -19.04 -8.20 2.50
CA TYR A 167 -17.99 -7.41 3.13
C TYR A 167 -17.01 -8.36 3.84
N PRO A 168 -15.69 -8.28 3.57
CA PRO A 168 -14.73 -9.24 4.12
C PRO A 168 -14.42 -9.04 5.61
N GLY A 169 -14.87 -7.93 6.21
CA GLY A 169 -14.53 -7.54 7.58
C GLY A 169 -13.44 -6.48 7.63
N ASP A 170 -13.45 -5.64 8.67
CA ASP A 170 -12.52 -4.52 8.81
C ASP A 170 -11.04 -4.94 8.82
N GLU A 171 -10.75 -6.12 9.40
CA GLU A 171 -9.41 -6.70 9.50
C GLU A 171 -8.87 -7.28 8.19
N TRP A 172 -9.75 -7.64 7.25
CA TRP A 172 -9.38 -8.45 6.08
C TRP A 172 -9.46 -7.70 4.77
N LYS A 173 -9.91 -6.44 4.80
CA LYS A 173 -10.25 -5.71 3.58
C LYS A 173 -9.01 -5.38 2.74
N GLY A 174 -7.89 -5.07 3.38
CA GLY A 174 -6.59 -4.82 2.75
C GLY A 174 -6.03 -6.11 2.16
N ASP A 175 -6.03 -7.20 2.93
CA ASP A 175 -5.65 -8.54 2.48
C ASP A 175 -6.40 -8.96 1.22
N VAL A 176 -7.73 -8.83 1.25
CA VAL A 176 -8.60 -9.13 0.10
C VAL A 176 -8.24 -8.25 -1.09
N ALA A 177 -8.07 -6.95 -0.88
CA ALA A 177 -7.69 -6.04 -1.95
C ALA A 177 -6.36 -6.46 -2.62
N ARG A 178 -5.32 -6.75 -1.83
CA ARG A 178 -4.01 -7.17 -2.34
C ARG A 178 -4.06 -8.53 -3.03
N MET A 179 -4.90 -9.46 -2.58
CA MET A 179 -5.15 -10.72 -3.28
C MET A 179 -5.86 -10.51 -4.63
N MET A 180 -6.86 -9.60 -4.70
CA MET A 180 -7.54 -9.28 -5.96
C MET A 180 -6.61 -8.60 -6.97
N MET A 181 -5.78 -7.67 -6.49
CA MET A 181 -4.75 -7.02 -7.31
C MET A 181 -3.75 -8.04 -7.84
N TYR A 182 -3.25 -8.95 -6.99
CA TYR A 182 -2.36 -10.03 -7.41
C TYR A 182 -3.00 -10.92 -8.47
N MET A 183 -4.22 -11.41 -8.23
CA MET A 183 -4.90 -12.30 -9.17
C MET A 183 -5.10 -11.64 -10.53
N TYR A 184 -5.47 -10.36 -10.55
CA TYR A 184 -5.58 -9.60 -11.79
C TYR A 184 -4.22 -9.45 -12.47
N THR A 185 -3.17 -9.01 -11.76
CA THR A 185 -1.84 -8.87 -12.36
C THR A 185 -1.29 -10.20 -12.87
N ARG A 186 -1.48 -11.31 -12.14
CA ARG A 186 -0.96 -12.62 -12.51
C ARG A 186 -1.71 -13.26 -13.68
N TYR A 187 -3.04 -13.11 -13.74
CA TYR A 187 -3.90 -13.86 -14.67
C TYR A 187 -4.64 -12.98 -15.70
N GLY A 188 -4.44 -11.66 -15.66
CA GLY A 188 -5.03 -10.71 -16.60
C GLY A 188 -6.55 -10.78 -16.63
N ASP A 189 -7.11 -10.74 -17.84
CA ASP A 189 -8.56 -10.68 -18.05
C ASP A 189 -9.34 -11.87 -17.48
N ARG A 190 -8.66 -13.00 -17.20
CA ARG A 190 -9.30 -14.14 -16.53
C ARG A 190 -9.74 -13.82 -15.11
N CYS A 191 -9.07 -12.86 -14.47
CA CYS A 191 -9.32 -12.43 -13.10
C CYS A 191 -9.55 -10.91 -13.03
N LEU A 192 -10.37 -10.37 -13.94
CA LEU A 192 -10.78 -8.96 -13.85
C LEU A 192 -11.35 -8.65 -12.46
N PRO A 193 -10.93 -7.55 -11.81
CA PRO A 193 -11.39 -7.18 -10.47
C PRO A 193 -12.92 -7.09 -10.32
N SER A 194 -13.62 -6.69 -11.39
CA SER A 194 -15.09 -6.60 -11.45
C SER A 194 -15.81 -7.95 -11.40
N LEU A 195 -15.12 -9.06 -11.66
CA LEU A 195 -15.70 -10.40 -11.56
C LEU A 195 -15.89 -10.84 -10.12
N ASN A 196 -15.06 -10.34 -9.19
CA ASN A 196 -15.09 -10.70 -7.79
C ASN A 196 -15.39 -9.52 -6.85
N GLY A 197 -15.71 -8.35 -7.41
CA GLY A 197 -16.02 -7.13 -6.66
C GLY A 197 -17.11 -6.29 -7.30
N ASN A 198 -17.77 -5.47 -6.49
CA ASN A 198 -18.82 -4.54 -6.92
C ASN A 198 -18.48 -3.11 -6.46
N SER A 199 -17.88 -2.35 -7.36
CA SER A 199 -17.49 -0.95 -7.15
C SER A 199 -17.24 -0.29 -8.51
N PRO A 200 -17.33 1.05 -8.63
CA PRO A 200 -16.87 1.75 -9.81
C PRO A 200 -15.40 1.45 -10.14
N LEU A 201 -15.07 1.52 -11.43
CA LEU A 201 -13.70 1.45 -11.93
C LEU A 201 -12.92 2.71 -11.55
N GLN A 202 -11.61 2.55 -11.37
CA GLN A 202 -10.69 3.67 -11.21
C GLN A 202 -10.36 4.26 -12.59
N GLY A 203 -10.99 5.39 -12.92
CA GLY A 203 -10.79 6.07 -14.21
C GLY A 203 -11.07 5.16 -15.40
N SER A 204 -10.12 5.06 -16.32
CA SER A 204 -10.18 4.17 -17.49
C SER A 204 -9.52 2.80 -17.26
N THR A 205 -9.13 2.47 -16.03
CA THR A 205 -8.50 1.18 -15.71
C THR A 205 -9.55 0.08 -15.46
N GLN A 206 -9.11 -1.17 -15.37
CA GLN A 206 -9.97 -2.30 -14.95
C GLN A 206 -9.96 -2.52 -13.44
N MET A 207 -9.22 -1.72 -12.66
CA MET A 207 -9.17 -1.86 -11.21
C MET A 207 -10.38 -1.20 -10.56
N LEU A 208 -10.91 -1.81 -9.50
CA LEU A 208 -12.01 -1.22 -8.73
C LEU A 208 -11.48 -0.24 -7.69
N GLN A 209 -12.19 0.87 -7.51
CA GLN A 209 -11.87 1.89 -6.50
C GLN A 209 -11.84 1.31 -5.09
N ILE A 210 -12.76 0.38 -4.77
CA ILE A 210 -12.83 -0.24 -3.45
C ILE A 210 -11.54 -0.97 -3.05
N TYR A 211 -10.88 -1.67 -3.98
CA TYR A 211 -9.65 -2.38 -3.67
C TYR A 211 -8.49 -1.42 -3.47
N LEU A 212 -8.41 -0.35 -4.27
CA LEU A 212 -7.40 0.69 -4.05
C LEU A 212 -7.61 1.38 -2.70
N GLN A 213 -8.86 1.67 -2.34
CA GLN A 213 -9.19 2.27 -1.04
C GLN A 213 -8.85 1.34 0.13
N TRP A 214 -9.26 0.08 0.07
CA TRP A 214 -8.97 -0.89 1.12
C TRP A 214 -7.48 -1.18 1.29
N ASN A 215 -6.71 -1.15 0.21
CA ASN A 215 -5.25 -1.25 0.28
C ASN A 215 -4.59 -0.09 1.05
N VAL A 216 -5.28 1.05 1.19
CA VAL A 216 -4.83 2.19 2.03
C VAL A 216 -5.43 2.11 3.43
N ASP A 217 -6.71 1.81 3.54
CA ASP A 217 -7.44 1.80 4.82
C ASP A 217 -6.99 0.70 5.77
N ASP A 218 -6.42 -0.37 5.22
CA ASP A 218 -5.94 -1.56 5.94
C ASP A 218 -4.52 -1.90 5.47
N PRO A 219 -3.50 -1.35 6.15
CA PRO A 219 -2.08 -1.57 5.84
C PRO A 219 -1.69 -3.06 5.87
N VAL A 220 -0.48 -3.36 5.41
CA VAL A 220 -0.01 -4.75 5.38
C VAL A 220 0.19 -5.26 6.80
N SER A 221 -0.37 -6.43 7.09
CA SER A 221 -0.26 -7.08 8.40
C SER A 221 0.98 -7.98 8.51
N GLU A 222 1.39 -8.31 9.73
CA GLU A 222 2.49 -9.29 9.97
C GLU A 222 2.18 -10.66 9.36
N MET A 223 0.91 -11.05 9.37
CA MET A 223 0.44 -12.31 8.77
C MET A 223 0.51 -12.30 7.24
N GLU A 224 0.43 -11.15 6.58
CA GLU A 224 0.74 -11.05 5.16
C GLU A 224 2.24 -11.07 4.88
N ASP A 225 3.04 -10.39 5.70
CA ASP A 225 4.49 -10.33 5.58
C ASP A 225 5.14 -11.72 5.66
N GLN A 226 4.65 -12.60 6.54
CA GLN A 226 5.18 -13.96 6.66
C GLN A 226 4.91 -14.83 5.41
N ARG A 227 3.87 -14.53 4.61
CA ARG A 227 3.51 -15.36 3.44
C ARG A 227 4.56 -15.30 2.36
N ASN A 228 4.93 -14.10 1.96
CA ASN A 228 5.69 -13.88 0.74
C ASN A 228 7.07 -14.57 0.77
N PRO A 229 7.87 -14.52 1.85
CA PRO A 229 9.13 -15.26 1.95
C PRO A 229 8.94 -16.77 1.78
N TYR A 230 7.93 -17.35 2.41
CA TYR A 230 7.68 -18.78 2.33
C TYR A 230 7.17 -19.19 0.93
N LEU A 231 6.19 -18.46 0.39
CA LEU A 231 5.63 -18.73 -0.94
C LEU A 231 6.64 -18.50 -2.07
N GLN A 232 7.55 -17.53 -1.93
CA GLN A 232 8.66 -17.39 -2.87
C GLN A 232 9.47 -18.68 -2.97
N ASN A 233 9.71 -19.36 -1.85
CA ASN A 233 10.51 -20.59 -1.82
C ASN A 233 9.74 -21.80 -2.37
N VAL A 234 8.47 -21.99 -1.97
CA VAL A 234 7.72 -23.22 -2.33
C VAL A 234 6.91 -23.09 -3.62
N TYR A 235 6.41 -21.90 -3.91
CA TYR A 235 5.57 -21.60 -5.08
C TYR A 235 6.33 -20.82 -6.16
N GLY A 236 7.36 -20.05 -5.83
CA GLY A 236 8.24 -19.40 -6.81
C GLY A 236 7.98 -17.92 -7.07
N ASN A 237 6.91 -17.34 -6.50
CA ASN A 237 6.65 -15.91 -6.58
C ASN A 237 6.15 -15.31 -5.26
N ARG A 238 6.05 -13.98 -5.27
CA ARG A 238 5.55 -13.14 -4.18
C ARG A 238 4.35 -12.33 -4.69
N ASN A 239 3.47 -11.94 -3.79
CA ASN A 239 2.46 -10.92 -4.06
C ASN A 239 3.12 -9.53 -3.94
N PRO A 240 3.30 -8.77 -5.05
CA PRO A 240 3.97 -7.47 -5.00
C PRO A 240 3.23 -6.43 -4.20
N PHE A 241 1.91 -6.56 -4.08
CA PHE A 241 1.09 -5.59 -3.37
C PHE A 241 1.17 -5.77 -1.85
N ILE A 242 1.63 -6.93 -1.37
CA ILE A 242 2.03 -7.12 0.03
C ILE A 242 3.41 -6.50 0.25
N ASP A 243 4.39 -6.79 -0.60
CA ASP A 243 5.76 -6.25 -0.41
C ASP A 243 5.84 -4.73 -0.59
N GLN A 244 5.00 -4.17 -1.46
CA GLN A 244 4.91 -2.75 -1.75
C GLN A 244 3.49 -2.34 -2.21
N PRO A 245 2.60 -1.96 -1.28
CA PRO A 245 1.24 -1.49 -1.58
C PRO A 245 1.21 -0.30 -2.55
N ALA A 246 2.20 0.60 -2.50
CA ALA A 246 2.32 1.74 -3.40
C ALA A 246 2.39 1.36 -4.89
N LEU A 247 2.79 0.13 -5.26
CA LEU A 247 2.75 -0.34 -6.64
C LEU A 247 1.34 -0.28 -7.23
N ALA A 248 0.30 -0.54 -6.42
CA ALA A 248 -1.08 -0.44 -6.87
C ALA A 248 -1.42 1.00 -7.32
N THR A 249 -0.96 1.98 -6.54
CA THR A 249 -1.13 3.40 -6.85
C THR A 249 -0.36 3.79 -8.11
N ALA A 250 0.88 3.31 -8.26
CA ALA A 250 1.71 3.58 -9.43
C ALA A 250 1.12 3.00 -10.74
N ILE A 251 0.40 1.87 -10.65
CA ILE A 251 -0.22 1.21 -11.80
C ILE A 251 -1.59 1.80 -12.14
N TRP A 252 -2.48 1.93 -11.15
CA TRP A 252 -3.90 2.23 -11.40
C TRP A 252 -4.32 3.62 -10.93
N GLY A 253 -3.47 4.34 -10.18
CA GLY A 253 -3.82 5.57 -9.48
C GLY A 253 -4.64 5.30 -8.21
N GLY A 254 -5.45 6.26 -7.80
CA GLY A 254 -6.23 6.18 -6.55
C GLY A 254 -5.54 6.87 -5.37
N PRO A 255 -6.01 6.63 -4.13
CA PRO A 255 -5.36 7.16 -2.93
C PRO A 255 -3.94 6.59 -2.79
N GLN A 256 -3.04 7.36 -2.16
CA GLN A 256 -1.65 6.93 -1.97
C GLN A 256 -1.59 5.81 -0.93
N ALA A 257 -1.19 4.62 -1.37
CA ALA A 257 -0.92 3.49 -0.48
C ALA A 257 0.46 3.57 0.17
N GLU A 258 0.65 2.78 1.22
CA GLU A 258 1.89 2.69 1.97
C GLU A 258 3.09 2.39 1.05
N ASP A 259 4.16 3.18 1.19
CA ASP A 259 5.45 2.94 0.54
C ASP A 259 6.42 2.28 1.54
N ARG A 260 6.67 0.99 1.33
CA ARG A 260 7.47 0.15 2.21
C ARG A 260 8.95 0.03 1.79
N TRP A 261 9.28 0.34 0.54
CA TRP A 261 10.65 0.32 0.01
C TRP A 261 11.37 1.67 0.14
N SER A 262 10.65 2.75 0.42
CA SER A 262 11.24 4.09 0.56
C SER A 262 11.61 4.47 2.00
N ASN A 263 12.02 3.50 2.84
CA ASN A 263 12.37 3.74 4.25
C ASN A 263 13.75 4.40 4.48
N LEU A 264 14.07 5.41 3.65
CA LEU A 264 15.05 6.49 3.90
C LEU A 264 14.73 7.76 3.09
N SER A 265 13.58 7.83 2.40
CA SER A 265 13.15 9.05 1.72
C SER A 265 12.44 9.95 2.73
N VAL A 266 13.10 11.03 3.12
CA VAL A 266 12.41 12.16 3.76
C VAL A 266 11.29 12.55 2.80
N THR A 267 10.05 12.68 3.30
CA THR A 267 8.90 13.14 2.50
C THR A 267 9.39 14.16 1.49
N GLU A 268 9.26 13.88 0.19
CA GLU A 268 9.47 14.92 -0.81
C GLU A 268 8.45 16.00 -0.46
N ASN A 269 8.88 17.01 0.29
CA ASN A 269 8.18 18.27 0.33
C ASN A 269 8.08 18.63 -1.14
N ASN A 270 6.88 18.63 -1.71
CA ASN A 270 6.61 19.29 -2.98
C ASN A 270 7.14 20.70 -2.81
N ILE A 271 8.40 20.93 -3.22
CA ILE A 271 9.09 22.19 -2.95
C ILE A 271 8.25 23.21 -3.66
N ILE A 272 7.61 24.08 -2.88
CA ILE A 272 6.86 25.20 -3.40
C ILE A 272 7.88 25.97 -4.24
N ASP A 273 7.72 25.95 -5.55
CA ASP A 273 8.58 26.70 -6.46
C ASP A 273 8.16 28.17 -6.37
N VAL A 274 8.68 28.81 -5.33
CA VAL A 274 8.46 30.22 -5.02
C VAL A 274 9.59 31.05 -5.59
N SER A 275 9.24 31.99 -6.44
CA SER A 275 10.11 33.03 -6.96
C SER A 275 9.89 34.34 -6.19
N VAL A 276 10.99 35.01 -5.86
CA VAL A 276 10.98 36.26 -5.08
C VAL A 276 11.78 37.31 -5.84
N TYR A 277 11.15 38.41 -6.21
CA TYR A 277 11.76 39.46 -7.03
C TYR A 277 11.14 40.85 -6.77
N PRO A 278 11.85 41.94 -7.09
CA PRO A 278 13.26 41.99 -7.41
C PRO A 278 14.12 41.72 -6.17
N ASN A 279 15.27 41.08 -6.37
CA ASN A 279 16.31 40.94 -5.36
C ASN A 279 17.65 41.33 -6.01
N PRO A 280 18.27 42.46 -5.63
CA PRO A 280 17.98 43.32 -4.48
C PRO A 280 16.68 44.15 -4.60
N VAL A 281 16.01 44.41 -3.46
CA VAL A 281 14.77 45.17 -3.39
C VAL A 281 15.00 46.63 -3.01
N LEU A 282 14.24 47.53 -3.64
CA LEU A 282 14.11 48.93 -3.28
C LEU A 282 12.83 49.17 -2.48
N ASP A 283 11.66 49.18 -3.11
CA ASP A 283 10.42 49.55 -2.40
C ASP A 283 9.53 48.36 -2.09
N ASN A 284 9.37 47.42 -3.03
CA ASN A 284 8.44 46.31 -2.89
C ASN A 284 9.07 45.00 -3.37
N VAL A 285 8.82 43.92 -2.64
CA VAL A 285 9.11 42.54 -3.05
C VAL A 285 7.82 41.87 -3.51
N PHE A 286 7.90 41.12 -4.59
CA PHE A 286 6.85 40.25 -5.10
C PHE A 286 7.25 38.80 -4.87
N VAL A 287 6.27 38.01 -4.45
CA VAL A 287 6.39 36.57 -4.25
C VAL A 287 5.36 35.91 -5.16
N SER A 288 5.82 35.07 -6.08
CA SER A 288 4.95 34.31 -6.98
C SER A 288 5.24 32.81 -6.90
N THR A 289 4.20 32.01 -7.06
CA THR A 289 4.25 30.55 -7.07
C THR A 289 3.95 30.04 -8.48
N SER A 290 4.71 29.03 -8.96
CA SER A 290 4.45 28.40 -10.26
C SER A 290 3.40 27.28 -10.20
N THR A 291 3.02 26.85 -9.00
CA THR A 291 1.99 25.85 -8.74
C THR A 291 0.68 26.55 -8.33
N SER A 292 -0.48 25.98 -8.70
CA SER A 292 -1.83 26.44 -8.31
C SER A 292 -2.14 26.23 -6.82
N VAL A 293 -1.12 26.30 -5.96
CA VAL A 293 -1.23 26.11 -4.52
C VAL A 293 -1.38 27.49 -3.88
N PRO A 294 -2.49 27.76 -3.17
CA PRO A 294 -2.70 29.05 -2.54
C PRO A 294 -1.64 29.29 -1.46
N LEU A 295 -1.11 30.50 -1.41
CA LEU A 295 -0.29 30.97 -0.29
C LEU A 295 -1.20 31.25 0.90
N GLU A 296 -0.79 30.85 2.09
CA GLU A 296 -1.55 31.11 3.33
C GLU A 296 -0.98 32.35 4.04
N GLU A 297 0.33 32.34 4.27
CA GLU A 297 1.01 33.38 5.05
C GLU A 297 2.40 33.70 4.51
N ILE A 298 2.77 34.98 4.52
CA ILE A 298 4.16 35.43 4.35
C ILE A 298 4.58 36.28 5.54
N SER A 299 5.66 35.88 6.19
CA SER A 299 6.25 36.56 7.34
C SER A 299 7.69 37.02 7.05
N VAL A 300 8.02 38.27 7.40
CA VAL A 300 9.32 38.92 7.14
C VAL A 300 10.12 39.03 8.43
N TYR A 301 11.36 38.53 8.42
CA TYR A 301 12.27 38.53 9.56
C TYR A 301 13.57 39.27 9.24
N ASP A 302 14.13 39.96 10.25
CA ASP A 302 15.51 40.46 10.19
C ASP A 302 16.54 39.37 10.53
N VAL A 303 17.83 39.68 10.38
CA VAL A 303 18.93 38.75 10.66
C VAL A 303 19.01 38.28 12.12
N ASN A 304 18.36 38.99 13.04
CA ASN A 304 18.30 38.60 14.45
C ASN A 304 17.07 37.74 14.76
N GLY A 305 16.27 37.38 13.74
CA GLY A 305 15.06 36.59 13.89
C GLY A 305 13.85 37.37 14.40
N ARG A 306 13.91 38.71 14.44
CA ARG A 306 12.75 39.52 14.82
C ARG A 306 11.76 39.60 13.66
N LEU A 307 10.51 39.27 13.94
CA LEU A 307 9.39 39.42 13.02
C LEU A 307 9.09 40.91 12.80
N LEU A 308 9.10 41.35 11.54
CA LEU A 308 8.85 42.74 11.14
C LEU A 308 7.45 42.94 10.56
N GLN A 309 6.96 41.95 9.80
CA GLN A 309 5.68 42.02 9.10
C GLN A 309 5.15 40.62 8.83
N THR A 310 3.82 40.47 8.88
CA THR A 310 3.10 39.28 8.44
C THR A 310 1.98 39.70 7.50
N LEU A 311 1.79 38.93 6.42
CA LEU A 311 0.74 39.09 5.42
C LEU A 311 -0.01 37.78 5.30
N GLN A 312 -1.33 37.83 5.47
CA GLN A 312 -2.23 36.72 5.13
C GLN A 312 -2.63 36.90 3.68
N SER A 313 -2.44 35.88 2.84
CA SER A 313 -2.73 35.99 1.41
C SER A 313 -4.20 35.64 1.14
N ASN A 314 -4.88 36.49 0.37
CA ASN A 314 -6.25 36.24 -0.09
C ASN A 314 -6.19 36.00 -1.60
N ASP A 315 -6.17 34.73 -2.02
CA ASP A 315 -6.42 34.20 -3.38
C ASP A 315 -5.72 34.81 -4.62
N ASP A 316 -4.81 35.78 -4.49
CA ASP A 316 -4.02 36.28 -5.63
C ASP A 316 -2.68 35.52 -5.75
N ASP A 317 -2.40 34.99 -6.96
CA ASP A 317 -1.16 34.26 -7.32
C ASP A 317 0.16 35.04 -7.08
N ILE A 318 0.07 36.33 -6.76
CA ILE A 318 1.21 37.22 -6.52
C ILE A 318 0.99 38.03 -5.24
N ALA A 319 1.77 37.74 -4.21
CA ALA A 319 1.78 38.52 -2.97
C ALA A 319 2.79 39.68 -3.05
N LYS A 320 2.36 40.88 -2.65
CA LYS A 320 3.18 42.11 -2.63
C LYS A 320 3.55 42.51 -1.20
N ILE A 321 4.85 42.69 -0.95
CA ILE A 321 5.41 43.07 0.34
C ILE A 321 6.01 44.47 0.24
N ASN A 322 5.55 45.40 1.07
CA ASN A 322 6.09 46.76 1.14
C ASN A 322 7.31 46.80 2.09
N THR A 323 8.45 47.27 1.59
CA THR A 323 9.71 47.36 2.33
C THR A 323 10.20 48.81 2.55
N GLN A 324 9.36 49.82 2.27
CA GLN A 324 9.72 51.26 2.28
C GLN A 324 10.10 51.85 3.66
N GLY A 325 10.05 51.07 4.74
CA GLY A 325 10.52 51.45 6.07
C GLY A 325 11.71 50.65 6.59
N MET A 326 12.22 49.71 5.78
CA MET A 326 13.28 48.78 6.19
C MET A 326 14.65 49.36 5.87
N GLN A 327 15.61 49.19 6.78
CA GLN A 327 17.00 49.60 6.57
C GLN A 327 17.68 48.72 5.51
N SER A 328 18.72 49.24 4.87
CA SER A 328 19.54 48.43 3.95
C SER A 328 20.15 47.25 4.71
N GLY A 329 19.96 46.04 4.20
CA GLY A 329 20.31 44.82 4.94
C GLY A 329 19.72 43.54 4.37
N ILE A 330 19.99 42.42 5.04
CA ILE A 330 19.48 41.10 4.67
C ILE A 330 18.20 40.81 5.46
N TYR A 331 17.21 40.26 4.78
CA TYR A 331 15.96 39.82 5.39
C TYR A 331 15.56 38.42 4.90
N PHE A 332 14.75 37.74 5.71
CA PHE A 332 14.24 36.41 5.41
C PHE A 332 12.72 36.44 5.31
N LEU A 333 12.20 35.88 4.23
CA LEU A 333 10.77 35.67 4.01
C LEU A 333 10.47 34.22 4.33
N LYS A 334 9.64 33.97 5.35
CA LYS A 334 9.01 32.67 5.61
C LYS A 334 7.66 32.65 4.91
N ILE A 335 7.48 31.71 4.00
CA ILE A 335 6.30 31.60 3.13
C ILE A 335 5.65 30.27 3.46
N VAL A 336 4.38 30.30 3.83
CA VAL A 336 3.57 29.15 4.23
C VAL A 336 2.48 28.94 3.19
N SER A 337 2.30 27.71 2.76
CA SER A 337 1.19 27.26 1.92
C SER A 337 0.64 25.94 2.44
N ALA A 338 -0.48 25.49 1.87
CA ALA A 338 -1.11 24.20 2.19
C ALA A 338 -0.14 23.01 2.10
N ASN A 339 0.91 23.10 1.28
CA ASN A 339 1.85 22.01 1.02
C ASN A 339 3.19 22.16 1.75
N GLY A 340 3.40 23.22 2.53
CA GLY A 340 4.62 23.35 3.34
C GLY A 340 5.08 24.77 3.61
N THR A 341 6.28 24.89 4.15
CA THR A 341 6.92 26.16 4.48
C THR A 341 8.27 26.29 3.78
N ILE A 342 8.51 27.42 3.11
CA ILE A 342 9.80 27.75 2.48
C ILE A 342 10.33 29.08 3.00
N THR A 343 11.66 29.19 3.12
CA THR A 343 12.32 30.45 3.49
C THR A 343 13.15 30.98 2.32
N LYS A 344 13.00 32.26 1.98
CA LYS A 344 13.76 32.94 0.93
C LYS A 344 14.50 34.16 1.50
N ARG A 345 15.76 34.34 1.07
CA ARG A 345 16.59 35.48 1.47
C ARG A 345 16.46 36.61 0.46
N ILE A 346 16.23 37.83 0.94
CA ILE A 346 16.23 39.06 0.14
C ILE A 346 17.27 40.05 0.66
N SER A 347 17.81 40.87 -0.24
CA SER A 347 18.71 41.98 0.07
C SER A 347 18.00 43.30 -0.18
N LYS A 348 17.82 44.12 0.84
CA LYS A 348 17.31 45.50 0.73
C LYS A 348 18.48 46.45 0.46
N GLN A 349 18.36 47.27 -0.59
CA GLN A 349 19.29 48.37 -0.85
C GLN A 349 18.75 49.68 -0.31
#